data_AF-A0A1I0ILN6-F1
#
_entry.id   AF-A0A1I0ILN6-F1
#
_cell.length_a   1.000
_cell.length_b   1.000
_cell.length_c   1.000
_cell.angle_alpha   90.00
_cell.angle_beta   90.00
_cell.angle_gamma   90.00
#
_symmetry.space_group_name_H-M   'P 1'
#
loop_
_entity.id
_entity.type
_entity.pdbx_description
1 polymer ?
#
loop_
_entity_poly.entity_id
_entity_poly.type
_entity_poly.pdbx_seq_one_letter_code
_entity_poly.pdbx_strand_id
1 'polypeptide(L)' 'MLKILRYIFSIIAMVFAVYGLITSDFNFQPYMMFFLGLMLLVMGVEEFQKERKAYGWLLVVVFLFLLFVSIQTLLLR' A
#
# COMPACT_ATOMS: atom_id res chain seq x y z
N MET A 1 -5.24 -16.97 -4.09
CA MET A 1 -6.17 -15.96 -3.53
C MET A 1 -5.46 -14.63 -3.26
N LEU A 2 -4.30 -14.61 -2.59
CA LEU A 2 -3.52 -13.38 -2.33
C LEU A 2 -3.19 -12.56 -3.60
N LYS A 3 -2.87 -13.22 -4.71
CA LYS A 3 -2.71 -12.57 -6.03
C LYS A 3 -3.91 -11.70 -6.45
N ILE A 4 -5.15 -12.16 -6.24
CA ILE A 4 -6.36 -11.41 -6.61
C ILE A 4 -6.46 -10.14 -5.75
N LEU A 5 -6.23 -10.28 -4.44
CA LEU A 5 -6.24 -9.17 -3.51
C LEU A 5 -5.17 -8.12 -3.85
N ARG A 6 -3.99 -8.58 -4.27
CA ARG A 6 -2.92 -7.71 -4.79
C ARG A 6 -3.36 -6.92 -6.02
N TYR A 7 -4.02 -7.56 -6.99
CA TYR A 7 -4.53 -6.86 -8.17
C TYR A 7 -5.59 -5.82 -7.81
N ILE A 8 -6.51 -6.14 -6.89
CA ILE A 8 -7.54 -5.20 -6.42
C ILE A 8 -6.87 -3.97 -5.79
N PHE A 9 -5.92 -4.16 -4.86
CA PHE A 9 -5.23 -3.04 -4.23
C PHE A 9 -4.38 -2.22 -5.22
N SER A 10 -3.72 -2.86 -6.19
CA SER A 10 -3.01 -2.14 -7.27
C SER A 10 -3.93 -1.29 -8.13
N ILE A 11 -5.10 -1.80 -8.52
CA ILE A 11 -6.07 -1.04 -9.33
C ILE A 11 -6.57 0.17 -8.56
N ILE A 12 -6.91 0.00 -7.28
CA ILE A 12 -7.36 1.09 -6.40
C ILE A 12 -6.26 2.16 -6.29
N ALA A 13 -5.02 1.76 -5.99
CA ALA A 13 -3.90 2.69 -5.89
C ALA A 13 -3.64 3.44 -7.21
N MET A 14 -3.77 2.75 -8.36
CA MET A 14 -3.61 3.36 -9.67
C MET A 14 -4.69 4.40 -9.96
N VAL A 15 -5.95 4.13 -9.62
CA VAL A 15 -7.05 5.08 -9.78
C VAL A 15 -6.78 6.35 -8.95
N PHE A 16 -6.35 6.20 -7.70
CA PHE A 16 -6.00 7.36 -6.86
C PHE A 16 -4.80 8.14 -7.41
N ALA A 17 -3.79 7.46 -7.94
CA ALA A 17 -2.62 8.11 -8.54
C ALA A 17 -3.00 8.92 -9.79
N VAL A 18 -3.80 8.34 -10.68
CA VAL A 18 -4.30 9.03 -11.88
C VAL A 18 -5.20 10.20 -11.49
N TYR A 19 -6.08 10.02 -10.51
CA TYR A 19 -6.95 11.09 -10.01
C TYR A 19 -6.15 12.26 -9.44
N GLY A 20 -5.16 11.99 -8.58
CA GLY A 20 -4.31 13.04 -7.99
C GLY A 20 -3.49 13.78 -9.05
N LEU A 21 -3.02 13.07 -10.08
CA LEU A 21 -2.25 13.68 -11.17
C LEU A 21 -3.11 14.59 -12.06
N ILE A 22 -4.32 14.16 -12.42
CA ILE A 22 -5.24 14.94 -13.27
C ILE A 22 -5.78 16.15 -12.50
N THR A 23 -6.24 15.93 -11.27
CA THR A 23 -6.92 16.95 -10.47
C THR A 23 -5.94 17.91 -9.80
N SER A 24 -4.63 17.57 -9.78
CA SER A 24 -3.59 18.21 -8.95
C SER A 24 -3.97 18.29 -7.46
N ASP A 25 -4.94 17.48 -7.05
CA ASP A 25 -5.46 17.42 -5.70
C ASP A 25 -5.03 16.11 -5.05
N PHE A 26 -4.11 16.25 -4.11
CA PHE A 26 -3.57 15.14 -3.37
C PHE A 26 -4.41 14.80 -2.12
N ASN A 27 -5.63 15.30 -1.97
CA ASN A 27 -6.54 15.03 -0.82
C ASN A 27 -6.70 13.53 -0.54
N PHE A 28 -6.60 12.71 -1.58
CA PHE A 28 -6.70 11.25 -1.48
C PHE A 28 -5.37 10.51 -1.37
N GLN A 29 -4.23 11.23 -1.33
CA GLN A 29 -2.89 10.67 -1.13
C GLN A 29 -2.78 9.73 0.09
N PRO A 30 -3.33 10.05 1.29
CA PRO A 30 -3.26 9.14 2.43
C PRO A 30 -4.02 7.84 2.16
N TYR A 31 -5.21 7.90 1.54
CA TYR A 31 -5.95 6.70 1.16
C TYR A 31 -5.17 5.84 0.16
N MET A 32 -4.51 6.46 -0.83
CA MET A 32 -3.62 5.75 -1.76
C MET A 32 -2.48 5.05 -1.03
N MET A 33 -1.80 5.73 -0.11
CA MET A 33 -0.69 5.17 0.68
C MET A 33 -1.16 4.01 1.57
N PHE A 34 -2.36 4.11 2.14
CA PHE A 34 -2.99 3.03 2.90
C PHE A 34 -3.19 1.76 2.06
N PHE A 35 -3.80 1.89 0.87
CA PHE A 35 -4.02 0.76 -0.03
C PHE A 35 -2.71 0.17 -0.58
N LEU A 36 -1.70 1.01 -0.85
CA LEU A 36 -0.36 0.56 -1.19
C LEU A 36 0.29 -0.23 -0.05
N GLY A 37 0.12 0.22 1.20
CA GLY A 37 0.54 -0.52 2.39
C GLY A 37 -0.11 -1.90 2.45
N LEU A 38 -1.43 -1.99 2.28
CA LEU A 38 -2.14 -3.28 2.28
C LEU A 38 -1.64 -4.21 1.15
N MET A 39 -1.33 -3.67 -0.02
CA MET A 39 -0.73 -4.42 -1.12
C MET A 39 0.63 -5.03 -0.71
N LEU A 40 1.47 -4.26 -0.01
CA LEU A 40 2.77 -4.70 0.48
C LEU A 40 2.64 -5.75 1.59
N LEU A 41 1.64 -5.63 2.46
CA LEU A 41 1.33 -6.67 3.44
C LEU A 41 0.95 -7.99 2.77
N VAL A 42 0.08 -7.94 1.75
CA VAL A 42 -0.31 -9.12 0.96
C VAL A 42 0.91 -9.75 0.27
N MET A 43 1.80 -8.94 -0.29
CA MET A 43 3.06 -9.44 -0.87
C MET A 43 3.98 -10.03 0.19
N GLY A 44 4.06 -9.43 1.39
CA GLY A 44 4.82 -9.96 2.51
C GLY A 44 4.36 -11.35 2.90
N VAL A 45 3.04 -11.54 3.02
CA VAL A 45 2.42 -12.85 3.28
C VAL A 45 2.71 -13.85 2.16
N GLU A 46 2.65 -13.44 0.88
CA GLU A 46 3.03 -14.31 -0.24
C GLU A 46 4.51 -14.72 -0.19
N GLU A 47 5.43 -13.83 0.20
CA GLU A 47 6.86 -14.16 0.32
C GLU A 47 7.14 -15.05 1.55
N PHE A 48 6.38 -14.92 2.64
CA PHE A 48 6.42 -15.86 3.76
C PHE A 48 6.00 -17.27 3.34
N GLN A 49 4.98 -17.40 2.49
CA GLN A 49 4.55 -18.69 1.93
C GLN A 49 5.60 -19.32 1.01
N LYS A 50 6.47 -18.51 0.37
CA LYS A 50 7.57 -18.96 -0.49
C LYS A 50 8.87 -19.23 0.28
N GLU A 51 8.81 -19.36 1.61
CA GLU A 51 9.96 -19.53 2.51
C GLU A 51 10.99 -18.38 2.49
N ARG A 52 10.69 -17.26 1.84
CA ARG A 52 11.55 -16.08 1.76
C ARG A 52 11.32 -15.16 2.95
N LYS A 53 11.69 -15.65 4.14
CA LYS A 53 11.43 -14.99 5.43
C LYS A 53 11.99 -13.57 5.50
N ALA A 54 13.18 -13.30 4.95
CA ALA A 54 13.78 -11.96 4.95
C ALA A 54 12.94 -10.93 4.18
N TYR A 55 12.49 -11.28 2.96
CA TYR A 55 11.66 -10.40 2.14
C TYR A 55 10.27 -10.20 2.76
N GLY A 56 9.68 -11.24 3.34
CA GLY A 56 8.41 -11.13 4.08
C GLY A 56 8.50 -10.11 5.22
N TRP A 57 9.56 -10.18 6.03
CA TRP A 57 9.79 -9.23 7.12
C TRP A 57 10.03 -7.80 6.63
N LEU A 58 10.83 -7.60 5.58
CA LEU A 58 11.03 -6.28 4.98
C LEU A 58 9.69 -5.68 4.52
N LEU A 59 8.86 -6.46 3.85
CA LEU A 59 7.56 -6.00 3.36
C LEU A 59 6.59 -5.62 4.49
N VAL A 60 6.61 -6.35 5.60
CA VAL A 60 5.82 -5.99 6.81
C VAL A 60 6.31 -4.69 7.43
N VAL A 61 7.63 -4.47 7.53
CA VAL A 61 8.19 -3.22 8.04
C VAL A 61 7.81 -2.03 7.15
N VAL A 62 7.90 -2.20 5.82
CA VAL A 62 7.49 -1.17 4.86
C VAL A 62 5.99 -0.89 4.96
N PHE A 63 5.16 -1.91 5.17
CA PHE A 63 3.74 -1.73 5.42
C PHE A 63 3.46 -0.87 6.66
N LEU A 64 4.12 -1.16 7.79
CA LEU A 64 3.97 -0.38 9.02
C LEU A 64 4.40 1.08 8.82
N PHE A 65 5.49 1.29 8.08
CA PHE A 65 5.94 2.63 7.71
C PHE A 65 4.89 3.37 6.87
N LEU A 66 4.32 2.73 5.85
CA LEU A 66 3.27 3.34 5.02
C LEU A 66 1.99 3.62 5.79
N LEU A 67 1.60 2.76 6.74
CA LEU A 67 0.50 3.05 7.65
C LEU A 67 0.78 4.30 8.49
N PHE A 68 1.97 4.40 9.05
CA PHE A 68 2.37 5.58 9.82
C PHE A 68 2.32 6.85 8.95
N VAL A 69 2.90 6.82 7.74
CA VAL A 69 2.87 7.95 6.80
C VAL A 69 1.44 8.30 6.39
N SER A 70 0.58 7.31 6.15
CA SER A 70 -0.83 7.52 5.82
C SER A 70 -1.57 8.24 6.94
N ILE A 71 -1.39 7.81 8.19
CA ILE A 71 -2.02 8.43 9.36
C ILE A 71 -1.46 9.83 9.59
N GLN A 72 -0.14 9.98 9.49
CA GLN A 72 0.54 11.27 9.63
C GLN A 72 0.01 12.26 8.59
N THR A 73 -0.10 11.85 7.32
CA THR A 73 -0.60 12.70 6.23
C THR A 73 -2.08 13.06 6.41
N LEU A 74 -2.88 12.19 7.04
CA LEU A 74 -4.26 12.50 7.43
C LEU A 74 -4.35 13.48 8.61
N LEU A 75 -3.41 13.41 9.56
CA LEU A 75 -3.40 14.25 10.76
C LEU A 75 -2.75 15.63 10.56
N LEU A 76 -1.74 15.72 9.68
CA LEU A 76 -0.99 16.96 9.39
C LEU A 76 -1.65 17.83 8.31
N ARG A 77 -2.74 17.38 7.73
CA ARG A 77 -3.50 18.07 6.70
C ARG A 77 -4.78 18.64 7.30
#